data_AF-V7BPH1-F1
#
_entry.id   AF-V7BPH1-F1
#
_cell.length_a   1.000
_cell.length_b   1.000
_cell.length_c   1.000
_cell.angle_alpha   90.00
_cell.angle_beta   90.00
_cell.angle_gamma   90.00
#
_symmetry.space_group_name_H-M   'P 1'
#
loop_
_entity.id
_entity.type
_entity.pdbx_description
1 polymer ?
#
loop_
_entity_poly.entity_id
_entity_poly.type
_entity_poly.pdbx_seq_one_letter_code
_entity_poly.pdbx_strand_id
1 'polypeptide(L)'
;MQILCKVLTAGVYSFKHHLEGNQKEVLPKACLMNKFFNKNVIPFHVAMSKVFGRMLDLVSKHGPRFKYPLYHKISIKYLEEEVQTTKSASEFWKNIVICLKGAFPLIQVVRMVDSKEKPAMERIEKEFSGVNYYSNLKYSSRASYEDEWNIIDERWDSQLHGPFHTVGYFLNPELHYVRNFKVDTEVKIDLLQCIKKMVVDPKE
;
A
#
# COMPACT_ATOMS: atom_id res chain seq x y z
N MET A 1 41.75 -1.16 5.17
CA MET A 1 41.25 -2.22 4.27
C MET A 1 41.54 -3.66 4.74
N GLN A 2 42.54 -3.91 5.61
CA GLN A 2 42.85 -5.27 6.11
C GLN A 2 41.96 -5.79 7.26
N ILE A 3 41.28 -4.91 8.00
CA ILE A 3 40.48 -5.31 9.18
C ILE A 3 39.11 -5.89 8.79
N LEU A 4 38.43 -5.31 7.79
CA LEU A 4 37.17 -5.84 7.25
C LEU A 4 37.33 -7.21 6.56
N CYS A 5 38.49 -7.47 5.96
CA CYS A 5 38.76 -8.75 5.29
C CYS A 5 38.93 -9.91 6.29
N LYS A 6 39.48 -9.65 7.48
CA LYS A 6 39.63 -10.66 8.56
C LYS A 6 38.30 -10.97 9.27
N VAL A 7 37.44 -9.97 9.48
CA VAL A 7 36.13 -10.15 10.14
C VAL A 7 35.19 -11.01 9.29
N LEU A 8 35.21 -10.83 7.97
CA LEU A 8 34.37 -11.59 7.05
C LEU A 8 34.91 -13.00 6.76
N THR A 9 36.22 -13.21 6.71
CA THR A 9 36.79 -14.57 6.50
C THR A 9 36.66 -15.46 7.73
N ALA A 10 36.86 -14.94 8.95
CA ALA A 10 36.70 -15.72 10.18
C ALA A 10 35.22 -16.03 10.50
N GLY A 11 34.31 -15.09 10.22
CA GLY A 11 32.86 -15.27 10.48
C GLY A 11 32.19 -16.29 9.56
N VAL A 12 32.67 -16.43 8.32
CA VAL A 12 32.06 -17.31 7.30
C VAL A 12 32.58 -18.75 7.38
N TYR A 13 33.85 -18.98 7.74
CA TYR A 13 34.42 -20.34 7.88
C TYR A 13 33.70 -21.19 8.94
N SER A 14 33.13 -20.56 9.97
CA SER A 14 32.51 -21.26 11.11
C SER A 14 31.01 -21.55 10.95
N PHE A 15 30.40 -21.10 9.83
CA PHE A 15 28.96 -21.20 9.59
C PHE A 15 28.53 -22.59 9.07
N LYS A 16 29.44 -23.35 8.46
CA LYS A 16 29.10 -24.62 7.78
C LYS A 16 29.43 -25.89 8.57
N HIS A 17 30.37 -25.85 9.53
CA HIS A 17 30.83 -27.05 10.24
C HIS A 17 30.10 -27.35 11.57
N HIS A 18 29.06 -26.60 11.95
CA HIS A 18 28.57 -26.63 13.34
C HIS A 18 27.06 -26.40 13.54
N LEU A 19 26.24 -26.51 12.50
CA LEU A 19 24.77 -26.44 12.65
C LEU A 19 24.16 -27.74 13.24
N GLU A 20 24.98 -28.77 13.51
CA GLU A 20 24.57 -30.00 14.21
C GLU A 20 25.27 -30.22 15.57
N GLY A 21 26.00 -29.23 16.10
CA GLY A 21 26.82 -29.39 17.31
C GLY A 21 26.58 -28.33 18.39
N ASN A 22 26.21 -28.78 19.59
CA ASN A 22 26.35 -28.14 20.91
C ASN A 22 25.99 -26.62 21.06
N GLN A 23 24.99 -26.33 21.90
CA GLN A 23 24.52 -24.98 22.29
C GLN A 23 25.61 -23.98 22.71
N LYS A 24 26.80 -24.42 23.14
CA LYS A 24 27.91 -23.56 23.57
C LYS A 24 28.62 -22.82 22.43
N GLU A 25 28.55 -23.28 21.18
CA GLU A 25 29.22 -22.66 20.02
C GLU A 25 28.31 -21.72 19.20
N VAL A 26 27.00 -21.77 19.41
CA VAL A 26 26.01 -20.97 18.68
C VAL A 26 25.99 -19.51 19.19
N LEU A 27 26.24 -19.31 20.49
CA LEU A 27 26.13 -18.02 21.17
C LEU A 27 27.14 -16.94 20.68
N PRO A 28 28.43 -17.25 20.43
CA PRO A 28 29.38 -16.26 19.90
C PRO A 28 29.10 -15.85 18.44
N LYS A 29 28.56 -16.77 17.63
CA LYS A 29 28.29 -16.56 16.20
C LYS A 29 27.04 -15.70 16.00
N ALA A 30 25.98 -15.96 16.77
CA ALA A 30 24.79 -15.09 16.85
C ALA A 30 25.16 -13.67 17.30
N CYS A 31 26.18 -13.51 18.16
CA CYS A 31 26.67 -12.20 18.60
C CYS A 31 27.31 -11.38 17.47
N LEU A 32 28.04 -12.00 16.52
CA LEU A 32 28.58 -11.27 15.37
C LEU A 32 27.48 -10.78 14.42
N MET A 33 26.48 -11.61 14.14
CA MET A 33 25.34 -11.20 13.32
C MET A 33 24.59 -10.04 13.99
N ASN A 34 24.27 -10.17 15.28
CA ASN A 34 23.62 -9.10 16.03
C ASN A 34 24.44 -7.79 16.02
N LYS A 35 25.78 -7.87 16.17
CA LYS A 35 26.67 -6.71 16.04
C LYS A 35 26.63 -6.10 14.63
N PHE A 36 26.56 -6.91 13.58
CA PHE A 36 26.45 -6.42 12.19
C PHE A 36 25.13 -5.68 11.96
N PHE A 37 24.01 -6.25 12.40
CA PHE A 37 22.69 -5.59 12.29
C PHE A 37 22.67 -4.25 13.03
N ASN A 38 23.12 -4.24 14.29
CA ASN A 38 23.16 -3.02 15.09
C ASN A 38 24.09 -1.95 14.50
N LYS A 39 25.31 -2.31 14.09
CA LYS A 39 26.29 -1.34 13.58
C LYS A 39 25.92 -0.73 12.24
N ASN A 40 25.16 -1.45 11.41
CA ASN A 40 24.75 -0.96 10.09
C ASN A 40 23.30 -0.48 10.08
N VAL A 41 22.65 -0.39 11.25
CA VAL A 41 21.24 0.04 11.40
C VAL A 41 20.31 -0.79 10.51
N ILE A 42 20.61 -2.09 10.41
CA ILE A 42 19.79 -3.03 9.64
C ILE A 42 18.70 -3.57 10.58
N PRO A 43 17.41 -3.40 10.26
CA PRO A 43 16.32 -3.93 11.09
C PRO A 43 16.43 -5.44 11.29
N PHE A 44 16.18 -5.92 12.51
CA PHE A 44 16.27 -7.35 12.82
C PHE A 44 15.29 -8.23 12.04
N HIS A 45 14.16 -7.66 11.57
CA HIS A 45 13.20 -8.40 10.73
C HIS A 45 13.83 -8.90 9.42
N VAL A 46 14.92 -8.29 8.95
CA VAL A 46 15.66 -8.73 7.75
C VAL A 46 16.19 -10.15 7.91
N ALA A 47 16.55 -10.57 9.14
CA ALA A 47 17.01 -11.91 9.43
C ALA A 47 15.92 -12.99 9.19
N MET A 48 14.64 -12.60 9.24
CA MET A 48 13.51 -13.49 8.94
C MET A 48 13.19 -13.55 7.44
N SER A 49 13.84 -12.71 6.62
CA SER A 49 13.57 -12.69 5.18
C SER A 49 14.15 -13.93 4.49
N LYS A 50 13.37 -14.52 3.56
CA LYS A 50 13.84 -15.64 2.72
C LYS A 50 15.06 -15.26 1.87
N VAL A 51 15.25 -13.97 1.57
CA VAL A 51 16.38 -13.44 0.81
C VAL A 51 17.66 -13.50 1.64
N PHE A 52 17.57 -13.13 2.92
CA PHE A 52 18.69 -13.23 3.86
C PHE A 52 19.17 -14.67 4.02
N GLY A 53 18.24 -15.62 4.19
CA GLY A 53 18.57 -17.05 4.23
C GLY A 53 19.28 -17.53 2.95
N ARG A 54 18.71 -17.24 1.77
CA ARG A 54 19.32 -17.58 0.47
C ARG A 54 20.72 -17.00 0.28
N MET A 55 20.95 -15.77 0.73
CA MET A 55 22.27 -15.15 0.70
C MET A 55 23.28 -15.93 1.57
N LEU A 56 22.91 -16.30 2.79
CA LEU A 56 23.77 -17.09 3.68
C LEU A 56 24.09 -18.47 3.09
N ASP A 57 23.11 -19.12 2.48
CA ASP A 57 23.31 -20.41 1.78
C ASP A 57 24.29 -20.28 0.63
N LEU A 58 24.20 -19.20 -0.15
CA LEU A 58 25.09 -18.94 -1.28
C LEU A 58 26.54 -18.72 -0.81
N VAL A 59 26.71 -17.96 0.26
CA VAL A 59 28.01 -17.72 0.90
C VAL A 59 28.56 -19.01 1.50
N SER A 60 27.72 -19.83 2.15
CA SER A 60 28.07 -21.15 2.69
C SER A 60 28.47 -22.15 1.60
N LYS A 61 27.83 -22.10 0.43
CA LYS A 61 28.14 -22.96 -0.72
C LYS A 61 29.52 -22.67 -1.30
N HIS A 62 29.86 -21.40 -1.51
CA HIS A 62 31.13 -20.98 -2.11
C HIS A 62 32.28 -20.90 -1.09
N GLY A 63 31.94 -20.74 0.18
CA GLY A 63 32.87 -20.75 1.28
C GLY A 63 33.86 -19.57 1.25
N PRO A 64 35.04 -19.72 1.86
CA PRO A 64 35.98 -18.63 2.16
C PRO A 64 36.62 -17.98 0.94
N ARG A 65 36.59 -18.67 -0.20
CA ARG A 65 37.09 -18.16 -1.48
C ARG A 65 36.05 -17.32 -2.22
N PHE A 66 34.86 -17.14 -1.65
CA PHE A 66 33.84 -16.27 -2.19
C PHE A 66 34.33 -14.82 -2.19
N LYS A 67 34.57 -14.29 -3.39
CA LYS A 67 34.92 -12.88 -3.59
C LYS A 67 33.63 -12.08 -3.58
N TYR A 68 33.43 -11.27 -2.55
CA TYR A 68 32.32 -10.32 -2.54
C TYR A 68 32.54 -9.28 -3.65
N PRO A 69 31.47 -8.85 -4.34
CA PRO A 69 31.59 -7.80 -5.33
C PRO A 69 31.99 -6.49 -4.65
N LEU A 70 32.79 -5.70 -5.36
CA LEU A 70 33.18 -4.36 -4.91
C LEU A 70 31.93 -3.48 -4.81
N TYR A 71 31.89 -2.55 -3.85
CA TYR A 71 30.76 -1.62 -3.63
C TYR A 71 30.24 -1.01 -4.94
N HIS A 72 31.12 -0.45 -5.76
CA HIS A 72 30.78 0.17 -7.05
C HIS A 72 30.05 -0.80 -8.02
N LYS A 73 30.40 -2.08 -8.00
CA LYS A 73 29.76 -3.09 -8.83
C LYS A 73 28.37 -3.46 -8.30
N ILE A 74 28.17 -3.41 -6.98
CA ILE A 74 26.86 -3.60 -6.32
C ILE A 74 25.95 -2.40 -6.60
N SER A 75 26.44 -1.19 -6.37
CA SER A 75 25.62 0.03 -6.45
C SER A 75 25.22 0.42 -7.86
N ILE A 76 25.99 0.02 -8.86
CA ILE A 76 25.72 0.37 -10.26
C ILE A 76 25.20 -0.85 -10.98
N LYS A 77 26.08 -1.82 -11.27
CA LYS A 77 25.74 -2.94 -12.16
C LYS A 77 24.60 -3.81 -11.62
N TYR A 78 24.75 -4.35 -10.40
CA TYR A 78 23.74 -5.27 -9.86
C TYR A 78 22.43 -4.56 -9.52
N LEU A 79 22.49 -3.30 -9.08
CA LEU A 79 21.30 -2.49 -8.86
C LEU A 79 20.56 -2.21 -10.18
N GLU A 80 21.27 -1.86 -11.25
CA GLU A 80 20.68 -1.68 -12.58
C GLU A 80 20.04 -2.96 -13.10
N GLU A 81 20.70 -4.12 -12.94
CA GLU A 81 20.15 -5.42 -13.32
C GLU A 81 18.85 -5.74 -12.55
N GLU A 82 18.80 -5.48 -11.24
CA GLU A 82 17.59 -5.64 -10.41
C GLU A 82 16.47 -4.67 -10.82
N VAL A 83 16.81 -3.41 -11.13
CA VAL A 83 15.85 -2.42 -11.64
C VAL A 83 15.26 -2.87 -12.96
N GLN A 84 16.08 -3.39 -13.88
CA GLN A 84 15.58 -3.90 -15.16
C GLN A 84 14.71 -5.16 -14.98
N THR A 85 15.10 -6.05 -14.06
CA THR A 85 14.29 -7.22 -13.69
C THR A 85 12.93 -6.81 -13.11
N THR A 86 12.91 -5.79 -12.27
CA THR A 86 11.66 -5.24 -11.70
C THR A 86 10.82 -4.56 -12.78
N LYS A 87 11.44 -3.80 -13.69
CA LYS A 87 10.76 -3.16 -14.82
C LYS A 87 10.16 -4.17 -15.80
N SER A 88 10.79 -5.33 -15.99
CA SER A 88 10.27 -6.38 -16.86
C SER A 88 9.25 -7.29 -16.16
N ALA A 89 9.16 -7.23 -14.82
CA ALA A 89 8.17 -7.97 -14.05
C ALA A 89 6.75 -7.46 -14.33
N SER A 90 5.98 -8.22 -15.11
CA SER A 90 4.58 -7.90 -15.42
C SER A 90 3.73 -7.69 -14.16
N GLU A 91 4.01 -8.45 -13.10
CA GLU A 91 3.27 -8.38 -11.83
C GLU A 91 3.46 -7.05 -11.10
N PHE A 92 4.67 -6.47 -11.16
CA PHE A 92 4.94 -5.16 -10.58
C PHE A 92 4.03 -4.09 -11.19
N TRP A 93 3.98 -4.00 -12.51
CA TRP A 93 3.16 -3.01 -13.21
C TRP A 93 1.66 -3.25 -13.03
N LYS A 94 1.21 -4.51 -12.97
CA LYS A 94 -0.18 -4.83 -12.63
C LYS A 94 -0.57 -4.27 -11.27
N ASN A 95 0.26 -4.48 -10.24
CA ASN A 95 0.01 -3.96 -8.91
C ASN A 95 0.01 -2.43 -8.87
N ILE A 96 0.93 -1.77 -9.57
CA ILE A 96 0.93 -0.30 -9.70
C ILE A 96 -0.37 0.20 -10.33
N VAL A 97 -0.84 -0.44 -11.40
CA VAL A 97 -2.11 -0.07 -12.05
C VAL A 97 -3.28 -0.25 -11.08
N ILE A 98 -3.30 -1.30 -10.26
CA ILE A 98 -4.33 -1.51 -9.23
C ILE A 98 -4.30 -0.37 -8.20
N CYS A 99 -3.12 -0.04 -7.65
CA CYS A 99 -2.97 1.05 -6.69
C CYS A 99 -3.41 2.40 -7.27
N LEU A 100 -3.00 2.72 -8.50
CA LEU A 100 -3.40 3.97 -9.17
C LEU A 100 -4.91 4.04 -9.38
N LYS A 101 -5.53 2.93 -9.77
CA LYS A 101 -6.98 2.86 -9.96
C LYS A 101 -7.76 2.99 -8.65
N GLY A 102 -7.28 2.38 -7.56
CA GLY A 102 -7.86 2.55 -6.23
C GLY A 102 -7.69 3.97 -5.67
N ALA A 103 -6.55 4.61 -5.92
CA ALA A 103 -6.31 5.98 -5.48
C ALA A 103 -7.06 7.05 -6.32
N PHE A 104 -7.42 6.74 -7.57
CA PHE A 104 -7.99 7.70 -8.49
C PHE A 104 -9.28 8.39 -7.99
N PRO A 105 -10.30 7.66 -7.45
CA PRO A 105 -11.50 8.28 -6.88
C PRO A 105 -11.18 9.25 -5.75
N LEU A 106 -10.23 8.91 -4.86
CA LEU A 106 -9.79 9.78 -3.77
C LEU A 106 -9.15 11.06 -4.29
N ILE A 107 -8.29 10.95 -5.31
CA ILE A 107 -7.65 12.11 -5.94
C ILE A 107 -8.71 13.01 -6.60
N GLN A 108 -9.73 12.44 -7.26
CA GLN A 108 -10.81 13.23 -7.86
C GLN A 108 -11.58 14.01 -6.80
N VAL A 109 -11.92 13.35 -5.68
CA VAL A 109 -12.61 13.99 -4.55
C VAL A 109 -11.80 15.15 -3.99
N VAL A 110 -10.51 14.93 -3.69
CA VAL A 110 -9.64 16.01 -3.18
C VAL A 110 -9.60 17.18 -4.14
N ARG A 111 -9.46 16.92 -5.45
CA ARG A 111 -9.47 17.98 -6.47
C ARG A 111 -10.80 18.71 -6.59
N MET A 112 -11.93 18.04 -6.33
CA MET A 112 -13.25 18.67 -6.31
C MET A 112 -13.43 19.56 -5.08
N VAL A 113 -13.01 19.09 -3.89
CA VAL A 113 -13.08 19.86 -2.64
C VAL A 113 -12.25 21.14 -2.75
N ASP A 114 -11.08 21.08 -3.38
CA ASP A 114 -10.21 22.25 -3.55
C ASP A 114 -10.71 23.23 -4.64
N SER A 115 -11.63 22.81 -5.51
CA SER A 115 -12.18 23.67 -6.56
C SER A 115 -13.18 24.66 -5.99
N LYS A 116 -12.93 25.96 -6.18
CA LYS A 116 -13.82 27.04 -5.74
C LYS A 116 -14.94 27.36 -6.74
N GLU A 117 -14.95 26.73 -7.91
CA GLU A 117 -15.82 27.12 -9.03
C GLU A 117 -17.23 26.55 -8.95
N LYS A 118 -17.38 25.34 -8.39
CA LYS A 118 -18.66 24.63 -8.27
C LYS A 118 -18.82 24.08 -6.86
N PRO A 119 -20.04 23.92 -6.36
CA PRO A 119 -20.23 23.33 -5.05
C PRO A 119 -19.77 21.85 -5.14
N ALA A 120 -18.80 21.53 -4.29
CA ALA A 120 -18.07 20.26 -4.39
C ALA A 120 -18.90 19.09 -3.86
N MET A 121 -19.75 19.38 -2.88
CA MET A 121 -20.30 18.36 -2.00
C MET A 121 -21.28 17.42 -2.71
N GLU A 122 -22.16 17.95 -3.55
CA GLU A 122 -23.10 17.17 -4.34
C GLU A 122 -22.43 16.36 -5.47
N ARG A 123 -21.22 16.74 -5.89
CA ARG A 123 -20.43 15.98 -6.87
C ARG A 123 -19.63 14.87 -6.19
N ILE A 124 -19.21 15.09 -4.95
CA ILE A 124 -18.52 14.09 -4.13
C ILE A 124 -19.46 12.90 -3.86
N GLU A 125 -20.74 13.15 -3.53
CA GLU A 125 -21.78 12.10 -3.42
C GLU A 125 -21.84 11.21 -4.67
N LYS A 126 -21.81 11.82 -5.85
CA LYS A 126 -21.78 11.07 -7.11
C LYS A 126 -20.53 10.21 -7.25
N GLU A 127 -19.35 10.77 -7.01
CA GLU A 127 -18.08 10.04 -7.20
C GLU A 127 -17.90 8.90 -6.19
N PHE A 128 -18.38 9.04 -4.96
CA PHE A 128 -18.36 7.98 -3.95
C PHE A 128 -19.49 6.98 -4.05
N SER A 129 -20.48 7.17 -4.92
CA SER A 129 -21.44 6.09 -5.17
C SER A 129 -20.70 4.82 -5.60
N GLY A 130 -20.96 3.69 -4.92
CA GLY A 130 -20.25 2.44 -5.17
C GLY A 130 -20.26 2.03 -6.65
N VAL A 131 -21.33 2.38 -7.38
CA VAL A 131 -21.42 2.23 -8.85
C VAL A 131 -20.26 2.90 -9.58
N ASN A 132 -19.97 4.17 -9.30
CA ASN A 132 -18.93 4.92 -9.99
C ASN A 132 -17.54 4.44 -9.54
N TYR A 133 -17.35 4.19 -8.24
CA TYR A 133 -16.12 3.62 -7.71
C TYR A 133 -15.77 2.28 -8.39
N TYR A 134 -16.69 1.31 -8.39
CA TYR A 134 -16.47 -0.01 -9.00
C TYR A 134 -16.34 0.07 -10.53
N SER A 135 -17.02 1.01 -11.19
CA SER A 135 -16.89 1.19 -12.64
C SER A 135 -15.49 1.61 -13.09
N ASN A 136 -14.79 2.40 -12.26
CA ASN A 136 -13.39 2.79 -12.48
C ASN A 136 -12.42 1.61 -12.27
N LEU A 137 -12.87 0.55 -11.59
CA LEU A 137 -12.08 -0.63 -11.25
C LEU A 137 -12.37 -1.85 -12.13
N LYS A 138 -13.06 -1.67 -13.27
CA LYS A 138 -13.60 -2.72 -14.17
C LYS A 138 -12.63 -3.82 -14.63
N TYR A 139 -11.33 -3.67 -14.41
CA TYR A 139 -10.28 -4.63 -14.80
C TYR A 139 -9.57 -5.30 -13.61
N SER A 140 -9.97 -4.99 -12.38
CA SER A 140 -9.46 -5.59 -11.15
C SER A 140 -10.51 -6.56 -10.59
N SER A 141 -10.08 -7.68 -9.99
CA SER A 141 -11.04 -8.56 -9.31
C SER A 141 -11.59 -7.84 -8.07
N ARG A 142 -12.86 -8.10 -7.74
CA ARG A 142 -13.53 -7.49 -6.57
C ARG A 142 -12.74 -7.67 -5.28
N ALA A 143 -12.19 -8.87 -5.08
CA ALA A 143 -11.38 -9.20 -3.91
C ALA A 143 -10.09 -8.38 -3.79
N SER A 144 -9.56 -7.79 -4.87
CA SER A 144 -8.31 -7.02 -4.83
C SER A 144 -8.44 -5.60 -4.29
N TYR A 145 -9.65 -5.10 -4.08
CA TYR A 145 -9.90 -3.74 -3.61
C TYR A 145 -10.99 -3.66 -2.54
N GLU A 146 -11.50 -4.80 -2.08
CA GLU A 146 -12.62 -4.89 -1.14
C GLU A 146 -12.23 -4.32 0.22
N ASP A 147 -11.04 -4.66 0.70
CA ASP A 147 -10.53 -4.12 1.97
C ASP A 147 -10.36 -2.60 1.89
N GLU A 148 -9.79 -2.09 0.79
CA GLU A 148 -9.65 -0.65 0.57
C GLU A 148 -11.00 0.05 0.44
N TRP A 149 -11.96 -0.56 -0.26
CA TRP A 149 -13.32 -0.04 -0.38
C TRP A 149 -14.00 0.03 0.98
N ASN A 150 -13.93 -1.04 1.78
CA ASN A 150 -14.57 -1.10 3.09
C ASN A 150 -14.07 0.01 4.03
N ILE A 151 -12.77 0.32 3.98
CA ILE A 151 -12.19 1.44 4.75
C ILE A 151 -12.75 2.79 4.27
N ILE A 152 -12.93 2.96 2.97
CA ILE A 152 -13.48 4.19 2.38
C ILE A 152 -14.96 4.33 2.74
N ASP A 153 -15.74 3.27 2.55
CA ASP A 153 -17.17 3.18 2.82
C ASP A 153 -17.47 3.47 4.30
N GLU A 154 -16.75 2.81 5.22
CA GLU A 154 -16.88 3.05 6.66
C GLU A 154 -16.59 4.51 7.05
N ARG A 155 -15.56 5.11 6.45
CA ARG A 155 -15.23 6.52 6.71
C ARG A 155 -16.22 7.48 6.07
N TRP A 156 -16.73 7.13 4.91
CA TRP A 156 -17.76 7.90 4.23
C TRP A 156 -19.01 7.99 5.11
N ASP A 157 -19.57 6.85 5.50
CA ASP A 157 -20.79 6.77 6.32
C ASP A 157 -20.64 7.43 7.69
N SER A 158 -19.46 7.30 8.31
CA SER A 158 -19.24 7.80 9.68
C SER A 158 -18.89 9.28 9.78
N GLN A 159 -18.26 9.87 8.75
CA GLN A 159 -17.65 11.21 8.87
C GLN A 159 -18.05 12.20 7.78
N LEU A 160 -18.31 11.73 6.56
CA LEU A 160 -18.44 12.60 5.38
C LEU A 160 -19.85 12.61 4.80
N HIS A 161 -20.55 11.48 4.89
CA HIS A 161 -21.92 11.36 4.44
C HIS A 161 -22.86 12.11 5.38
N GLY A 162 -23.89 12.72 4.80
CA GLY A 162 -24.85 13.48 5.56
C GLY A 162 -26.09 13.77 4.73
N PRO A 163 -27.31 13.71 5.31
CA PRO A 163 -28.55 13.85 4.55
C PRO A 163 -28.62 15.12 3.69
N PHE A 164 -27.99 16.22 4.14
CA PHE A 164 -27.92 17.46 3.36
C PHE A 164 -27.06 17.33 2.09
N HIS A 165 -25.97 16.56 2.13
CA HIS A 165 -25.11 16.30 0.97
C HIS A 165 -25.88 15.49 -0.08
N THR A 166 -26.56 14.44 0.38
CA THR A 166 -27.41 13.57 -0.43
C THR A 166 -28.55 14.32 -1.11
N VAL A 167 -29.17 15.25 -0.38
CA VAL A 167 -30.20 16.16 -0.93
C VAL A 167 -29.62 17.13 -1.95
N GLY A 168 -28.42 17.67 -1.70
CA GLY A 168 -27.71 18.50 -2.67
C GLY A 168 -27.46 17.75 -3.99
N TYR A 169 -27.03 16.49 -3.91
CA TYR A 169 -26.91 15.60 -5.08
C TYR A 169 -28.24 15.41 -5.79
N PHE A 170 -29.31 15.11 -5.05
CA PHE A 170 -30.63 14.87 -5.62
C PHE A 170 -31.20 16.11 -6.32
N LEU A 171 -31.01 17.30 -5.76
CA LEU A 171 -31.58 18.55 -6.26
C LEU A 171 -30.71 19.24 -7.31
N ASN A 172 -29.46 18.81 -7.55
CA ASN A 172 -28.59 19.44 -8.53
C ASN A 172 -29.11 19.19 -9.97
N PRO A 173 -29.56 20.22 -10.71
CA PRO A 173 -30.10 20.04 -12.06
C PRO A 173 -29.07 19.51 -13.07
N GLU A 174 -27.78 19.83 -12.89
CA GLU A 174 -26.70 19.30 -13.75
C GLU A 174 -26.54 17.79 -13.60
N LEU A 175 -26.94 17.21 -12.46
CA LEU A 175 -26.84 15.77 -12.19
C LEU A 175 -28.18 15.06 -12.37
N HIS A 176 -29.27 15.65 -11.86
CA HIS A 176 -30.61 15.07 -11.81
C HIS A 176 -31.17 14.69 -13.18
N TYR A 177 -30.88 15.49 -14.21
CA TYR A 177 -31.42 15.29 -15.56
C TYR A 177 -30.48 14.50 -16.49
N VAL A 178 -29.36 13.99 -15.98
CA VAL A 178 -28.45 13.14 -16.77
C VAL A 178 -29.11 11.77 -16.99
N ARG A 179 -28.98 11.20 -18.20
CA ARG A 179 -29.63 9.92 -18.59
C ARG A 179 -29.37 8.74 -17.64
N ASN A 180 -28.28 8.78 -16.89
CA ASN A 180 -27.87 7.73 -15.96
C ASN A 180 -27.94 8.18 -14.50
N PHE A 181 -28.76 9.18 -14.19
CA PHE A 181 -28.99 9.62 -12.81
C PHE A 181 -29.54 8.45 -11.99
N LYS A 182 -28.87 8.15 -10.88
CA LYS A 182 -29.24 7.06 -9.97
C LYS A 182 -29.67 7.65 -8.64
N VAL A 183 -30.81 7.16 -8.18
CA VAL A 183 -31.39 7.44 -6.87
C VAL A 183 -31.64 6.10 -6.22
N ASP A 184 -30.82 5.75 -5.25
CA ASP A 184 -31.05 4.59 -4.41
C ASP A 184 -32.07 4.92 -3.30
N THR A 185 -32.35 3.93 -2.45
CA THR A 185 -33.28 4.06 -1.35
C THR A 185 -32.78 5.05 -0.30
N GLU A 186 -31.47 5.10 -0.07
CA GLU A 186 -30.81 5.95 0.92
C GLU A 186 -30.98 7.42 0.57
N VAL A 187 -30.74 7.80 -0.70
CA VAL A 187 -30.99 9.15 -1.21
C VAL A 187 -32.42 9.62 -0.96
N LYS A 188 -33.40 8.73 -1.09
CA LYS A 188 -34.82 9.07 -0.82
C LYS A 188 -35.09 9.22 0.67
N ILE A 189 -34.49 8.38 1.50
CA ILE A 189 -34.62 8.45 2.97
C ILE A 189 -34.05 9.77 3.46
N ASP A 190 -32.86 10.13 3.02
CA ASP A 190 -32.18 11.37 3.39
C ASP A 190 -32.94 12.61 2.97
N LEU A 191 -33.52 12.59 1.76
CA LEU A 191 -34.41 13.65 1.30
C LEU A 191 -35.60 13.83 2.23
N LEU A 192 -36.28 12.75 2.60
CA LEU A 192 -37.41 12.80 3.52
C LEU A 192 -36.99 13.27 4.92
N GLN A 193 -35.82 12.85 5.41
CA GLN A 193 -35.28 13.31 6.69
C GLN A 193 -35.03 14.83 6.67
N CYS A 194 -34.46 15.36 5.60
CA CYS A 194 -34.22 16.79 5.44
C CYS A 194 -35.55 17.57 5.36
N ILE A 195 -36.51 17.10 4.56
CA ILE A 195 -37.83 17.74 4.44
C ILE A 195 -38.52 17.79 5.82
N LYS A 196 -38.52 16.69 6.57
CA LYS A 196 -39.11 16.65 7.92
C LYS A 196 -38.51 17.68 8.87
N LYS A 197 -37.21 17.97 8.75
CA LYS A 197 -36.53 19.01 9.57
C LYS A 197 -36.83 20.44 9.10
N MET A 198 -37.20 20.63 7.83
CA MET A 198 -37.55 21.94 7.26
C MET A 198 -39.02 22.32 7.45
N VAL A 199 -39.90 21.34 7.66
CA VAL A 199 -41.29 21.59 8.02
C VAL A 199 -41.31 22.12 9.46
N VAL A 200 -41.55 23.41 9.61
CA VAL A 200 -41.75 24.07 10.91
C VAL A 200 -42.94 23.42 11.61
N ASP A 201 -42.78 23.11 12.90
CA ASP A 201 -43.88 22.57 13.71
C ASP A 201 -45.00 23.62 13.73
N PRO A 202 -46.25 23.31 13.36
CA PRO A 202 -47.34 24.30 13.27
C PRO A 202 -47.76 24.93 14.61
N LYS A 203 -46.97 24.73 15.67
CA LYS A 203 -47.17 25.26 17.03
C LYS A 203 -46.07 26.23 17.48
N GLU A 204 -45.10 26.57 16.62
CA GLU A 204 -44.21 27.73 16.80
C GLU A 204 -44.66 28.91 15.91
#